data_AF-A0A285DPH7-F1
#
_entry.id   AF-A0A285DPH7-F1
#
_cell.length_a   1.000
_cell.length_b   1.000
_cell.length_c   1.000
_cell.angle_alpha   90.00
_cell.angle_beta   90.00
_cell.angle_gamma   90.00
#
_symmetry.space_group_name_H-M   'P 1'
#
loop_
_entity.id
_entity.type
_entity.pdbx_description
1 polymer ?
#
loop_
_entity_poly.entity_id
_entity_poly.type
_entity_poly.pdbx_seq_one_letter_code
_entity_poly.pdbx_strand_id
1 'polypeptide(L)'
;METDSVSRLEEAADRFVIPLRMNEGFDEQALLQLREAIDRCGTAWREETHVPKRAALILAELHPAIEACAWLYEGDMRQRIQEAGLTVSEAVTAALD
;
A
#
# COMPACT_ATOMS: atom_id res chain seq x y z
N MET A 1 6.23 -19.84 0.91
CA MET A 1 5.11 -19.43 0.04
C MET A 1 4.34 -18.28 0.67
N GLU A 2 3.95 -18.35 1.95
CA GLU A 2 3.26 -17.24 2.63
C GLU A 2 4.20 -16.13 3.16
N THR A 3 5.34 -16.51 3.77
CA THR A 3 6.36 -15.55 4.25
C THR A 3 6.91 -14.67 3.13
N ASP A 4 7.00 -15.20 1.92
CA ASP A 4 7.49 -14.48 0.73
C ASP A 4 6.50 -13.39 0.29
N SER A 5 5.19 -13.66 0.29
CA SER A 5 4.16 -12.66 -0.04
C SER A 5 4.11 -11.52 0.98
N VAL A 6 4.19 -11.83 2.28
CA VAL A 6 4.18 -10.80 3.33
C VAL A 6 5.44 -9.92 3.27
N SER A 7 6.62 -10.51 3.06
CA SER A 7 7.86 -9.75 2.90
C SER A 7 7.82 -8.84 1.66
N ARG A 8 7.31 -9.32 0.53
CA ARG A 8 7.18 -8.51 -0.69
C ARG A 8 6.17 -7.36 -0.52
N LEU A 9 5.09 -7.60 0.22
CA LEU A 9 4.13 -6.54 0.56
C LEU A 9 4.80 -5.45 1.40
N GLU A 10 5.58 -5.83 2.40
CA GLU A 10 6.32 -4.89 3.23
C GLU A 10 7.35 -4.10 2.42
N GLU A 11 8.15 -4.77 1.59
CA GLU A 11 9.14 -4.10 0.72
C GLU A 11 8.47 -3.10 -0.23
N ALA A 12 7.31 -3.46 -0.81
CA ALA A 12 6.57 -2.58 -1.70
C ALA A 12 5.94 -1.39 -0.94
N ALA A 13 5.44 -1.62 0.28
CA ALA A 13 4.92 -0.56 1.14
C ALA A 13 6.01 0.44 1.52
N ASP A 14 7.16 -0.05 1.96
CA ASP A 14 8.32 0.77 2.33
C ASP A 14 8.82 1.57 1.12
N ARG A 15 8.92 0.94 -0.05
CA ARG A 15 9.37 1.59 -1.29
C ARG A 15 8.47 2.76 -1.71
N PHE A 16 7.17 2.70 -1.43
CA PHE A 16 6.25 3.77 -1.77
C PHE A 16 6.14 4.82 -0.65
N VAL A 17 5.97 4.39 0.60
CA VAL A 17 5.64 5.27 1.72
C VAL A 17 6.86 6.01 2.26
N ILE A 18 8.05 5.38 2.29
CA ILE A 18 9.25 6.02 2.85
C ILE A 18 9.63 7.28 2.04
N PRO A 19 9.77 7.24 0.70
CA PRO A 19 10.11 8.44 -0.07
C PRO A 19 9.08 9.57 0.10
N LEU A 20 7.78 9.21 0.16
CA LEU A 20 6.72 10.18 0.42
C LEU A 20 6.92 10.90 1.75
N ARG A 21 7.18 10.14 2.83
CA ARG A 21 7.42 10.67 4.17
C ARG A 21 8.71 11.49 4.26
N MET A 22 9.72 11.15 3.46
CA MET A 22 10.99 11.88 3.39
C MET A 22 10.93 13.12 2.48
N ASN A 23 9.76 13.43 1.92
CA ASN A 23 9.55 14.52 0.97
C ASN A 23 10.40 14.38 -0.31
N GLU A 24 10.66 13.15 -0.75
CA GLU A 24 11.48 12.83 -1.94
C GLU A 24 10.64 12.75 -3.23
N GLY A 25 9.32 12.90 -3.11
CA GLY A 25 8.39 12.91 -4.24
C GLY A 25 7.56 11.65 -4.38
N PHE A 26 6.71 11.67 -5.39
CA PHE A 26 5.75 10.62 -5.69
C PHE A 26 6.27 9.70 -6.80
N ASP A 27 6.46 8.43 -6.48
CA ASP A 27 6.89 7.39 -7.42
C ASP A 27 5.69 6.55 -7.88
N GLU A 28 5.23 6.80 -9.11
CA GLU A 28 4.15 6.04 -9.75
C GLU A 28 4.47 4.56 -9.92
N GLN A 29 5.73 4.22 -10.18
CA GLN A 29 6.14 2.84 -10.35
C GLN A 29 6.10 2.10 -9.00
N ALA A 30 6.51 2.75 -7.91
CA ALA A 30 6.38 2.19 -6.58
C ALA A 30 4.91 1.99 -6.18
N LEU A 31 4.00 2.91 -6.54
CA LEU A 31 2.57 2.74 -6.33
C LEU A 31 2.02 1.51 -7.09
N LEU A 32 2.41 1.33 -8.36
CA LEU A 32 2.00 0.17 -9.14
C LEU A 32 2.49 -1.14 -8.50
N GLN A 33 3.75 -1.18 -8.06
CA GLN A 33 4.33 -2.36 -7.39
C GLN A 33 3.63 -2.69 -6.07
N LEU A 34 3.23 -1.67 -5.29
CA LEU A 34 2.43 -1.84 -4.09
C LEU A 34 1.07 -2.45 -4.40
N ARG A 35 0.37 -1.94 -5.42
CA ARG A 35 -0.94 -2.49 -5.84
C ARG A 35 -0.83 -3.94 -6.29
N GLU A 36 0.20 -4.30 -7.05
CA GLU A 36 0.43 -5.69 -7.44
C GLU A 36 0.75 -6.60 -6.25
N ALA A 37 1.46 -6.10 -5.24
CA ALA A 37 1.74 -6.87 -4.03
C ALA A 37 0.45 -7.15 -3.24
N ILE A 38 -0.43 -6.15 -3.13
CA ILE A 38 -1.76 -6.29 -2.51
C ILE A 38 -2.62 -7.31 -3.27
N ASP A 39 -2.66 -7.24 -4.60
CA ASP A 39 -3.43 -8.19 -5.43
C ASP A 39 -2.91 -9.63 -5.31
N ARG A 40 -1.59 -9.82 -5.28
CA ARG A 40 -0.97 -11.14 -5.03
C ARG A 40 -1.33 -11.69 -3.65
N CYS A 41 -1.35 -10.83 -2.64
CA CYS A 41 -1.79 -11.17 -1.29
C CYS A 41 -3.25 -11.62 -1.30
N GLY A 42 -4.17 -10.86 -1.92
CA GLY A 42 -5.57 -11.24 -2.02
C GLY A 42 -5.79 -12.55 -2.80
N THR A 43 -5.03 -12.77 -3.87
CA THR A 43 -5.05 -14.04 -4.61
C THR A 43 -4.59 -15.21 -3.75
N ALA A 44 -3.55 -15.02 -2.92
CA ALA A 44 -3.02 -16.05 -2.05
C ALA A 44 -3.94 -16.41 -0.88
N TRP A 45 -4.77 -15.47 -0.42
CA TRP A 45 -5.63 -15.65 0.75
C TRP A 45 -7.12 -15.85 0.41
N ARG A 46 -7.49 -15.86 -0.87
CA ARG A 46 -8.89 -15.96 -1.32
C ARG A 46 -9.65 -17.16 -0.74
N GLU A 47 -8.98 -18.30 -0.58
CA GLU A 47 -9.58 -19.53 -0.04
C GLU A 47 -9.26 -19.72 1.45
N GLU A 48 -8.50 -18.80 2.06
CA GLU A 48 -8.07 -18.86 3.44
C GLU A 48 -9.06 -18.13 4.35
N THR A 49 -9.24 -18.65 5.57
CA THR A 49 -10.11 -18.01 6.58
C THR A 49 -9.36 -17.01 7.47
N HIS A 50 -8.08 -16.78 7.18
CA HIS A 50 -7.20 -15.96 8.00
C HIS A 50 -6.17 -15.24 7.13
N VAL A 51 -5.79 -14.04 7.58
CA VAL A 51 -4.70 -13.27 7.01
C VAL A 51 -3.56 -13.22 8.03
N PRO A 52 -2.29 -13.37 7.60
CA PRO A 52 -1.15 -13.17 8.48
C PRO A 52 -1.23 -11.83 9.23
N LYS A 53 -1.08 -11.87 10.55
CA LYS A 53 -1.16 -10.67 11.40
C LYS A 53 -0.30 -9.52 10.89
N ARG A 54 0.92 -9.81 10.44
CA ARG A 54 1.84 -8.80 9.89
C ARG A 54 1.28 -8.14 8.63
N ALA A 55 0.70 -8.91 7.72
CA ALA A 55 0.06 -8.36 6.53
C ALA A 55 -1.16 -7.50 6.89
N ALA A 56 -2.02 -7.97 7.80
CA ALA A 56 -3.18 -7.20 8.24
C ALA A 56 -2.77 -5.83 8.83
N LEU A 57 -1.68 -5.79 9.61
CA LEU A 57 -1.12 -4.54 10.13
C LEU A 57 -0.61 -3.63 9.01
N ILE A 58 0.16 -4.16 8.05
CA ILE A 58 0.66 -3.36 6.92
C ILE A 58 -0.51 -2.77 6.13
N LEU A 59 -1.46 -3.62 5.71
CA LEU A 59 -2.61 -3.21 4.88
C LEU A 59 -3.48 -2.14 5.56
N ALA A 60 -3.73 -2.29 6.86
CA ALA A 60 -4.52 -1.33 7.63
C ALA A 60 -3.85 0.05 7.75
N GLU A 61 -2.52 0.10 7.76
CA GLU A 61 -1.75 1.33 7.92
C GLU A 61 -1.44 2.05 6.61
N LEU A 62 -1.61 1.40 5.45
CA LEU A 62 -1.24 1.98 4.15
C LEU A 62 -1.99 3.29 3.86
N HIS A 63 -3.31 3.28 3.87
CA HIS A 63 -4.11 4.47 3.59
C HIS A 63 -3.82 5.63 4.56
N PRO A 64 -3.89 5.46 5.90
CA PRO A 64 -3.61 6.57 6.81
C PRO A 64 -2.17 7.07 6.71
N ALA A 65 -1.18 6.21 6.44
CA ALA A 65 0.20 6.64 6.20
C ALA A 65 0.34 7.50 4.95
N ILE A 66 -0.32 7.13 3.84
CA ILE A 66 -0.30 7.89 2.59
C ILE A 66 -1.03 9.23 2.76
N GLU A 67 -2.20 9.23 3.40
CA GLU A 67 -2.98 10.44 3.67
C GLU A 67 -2.20 11.43 4.54
N ALA A 68 -1.52 10.94 5.58
CA ALA A 68 -0.64 11.75 6.42
C ALA A 68 0.49 12.40 5.61
N CYS A 69 1.08 11.67 4.63
CA CYS A 69 2.14 12.21 3.78
C CYS A 69 1.64 13.31 2.84
N ALA A 70 0.37 13.30 2.41
CA ALA A 70 -0.17 14.32 1.51
C ALA A 70 -0.04 15.75 2.07
N TRP A 71 -0.03 15.90 3.41
CA TRP A 71 0.17 17.18 4.08
C TRP A 71 1.57 17.78 3.90
N LEU A 72 2.56 16.99 3.49
CA LEU A 72 3.92 17.44 3.18
C LEU A 72 4.02 18.11 1.79
N TYR A 73 3.02 17.90 0.94
CA TYR A 73 3.01 18.35 -0.44
C TYR A 73 1.92 19.41 -0.67
N GLU A 74 2.00 20.12 -1.79
CA GLU A 74 1.04 21.16 -2.19
C GLU A 74 0.56 20.94 -3.64
N GLY A 75 -0.54 21.59 -3.99
CA GLY A 75 -1.12 21.58 -5.34
C GLY A 75 -1.40 20.17 -5.87
N ASP A 76 -1.12 19.97 -7.16
CA ASP A 76 -1.39 18.73 -7.88
C ASP A 76 -0.71 17.51 -7.24
N MET A 77 0.45 17.69 -6.60
CA MET A 77 1.16 16.59 -5.95
C MET A 77 0.41 16.09 -4.71
N ARG A 78 -0.13 17.01 -3.89
CA ARG A 78 -0.99 16.64 -2.75
C ARG A 78 -2.20 15.85 -3.23
N GLN A 79 -2.87 16.33 -4.28
CA GLN A 79 -4.04 15.66 -4.84
C GLN A 79 -3.70 14.24 -5.32
N ARG A 80 -2.59 14.07 -6.05
CA ARG A 80 -2.13 12.74 -6.52
C ARG A 80 -1.86 11.78 -5.37
N ILE A 81 -1.26 12.25 -4.27
CA ILE A 81 -1.02 11.42 -3.08
C ILE A 81 -2.34 11.00 -2.43
N GLN A 82 -3.32 11.92 -2.32
CA GLN A 82 -4.64 11.61 -1.80
C GLN A 82 -5.38 10.57 -2.67
N GLU A 83 -5.36 10.75 -3.98
CA GLU A 83 -5.93 9.80 -4.94
C GLU A 83 -5.25 8.42 -4.86
N ALA A 84 -3.93 8.40 -4.67
CA ALA A 84 -3.19 7.15 -4.45
C ALA A 84 -3.60 6.46 -3.13
N GLY A 85 -3.82 7.22 -2.06
CA GLY A 85 -4.32 6.69 -0.78
C GLY A 85 -5.67 6.00 -0.94
N LEU A 86 -6.60 6.63 -1.67
CA LEU A 86 -7.90 6.05 -2.00
C LEU A 86 -7.76 4.79 -2.86
N THR A 87 -6.95 4.85 -3.92
CA THR A 87 -6.70 3.72 -4.82
C THR A 87 -6.11 2.52 -4.07
N VAL A 88 -5.21 2.77 -3.12
CA VAL A 88 -4.62 1.73 -2.27
C VAL A 88 -5.68 1.16 -1.33
N SER A 89 -6.50 2.02 -0.70
CA SER A 89 -7.61 1.56 0.14
C SER A 89 -8.58 0.65 -0.62
N GLU A 90 -8.96 1.01 -1.86
CA GLU A 90 -9.81 0.18 -2.72
C GLU A 90 -9.16 -1.16 -3.05
N ALA A 91 -7.85 -1.16 -3.37
CA ALA A 91 -7.11 -2.40 -3.62
C ALA A 91 -7.04 -3.30 -2.39
N VAL A 92 -6.87 -2.73 -1.19
CA VAL A 92 -6.88 -3.49 0.07
C VAL A 92 -8.26 -4.11 0.31
N THR A 93 -9.34 -3.34 0.15
CA THR A 93 -10.70 -3.87 0.28
C THR A 93 -10.94 -5.03 -0.69
N ALA A 94 -10.63 -4.83 -1.98
CA ALA A 94 -10.82 -5.87 -2.99
C ALA A 94 -9.96 -7.13 -2.77
N ALA A 95 -8.79 -7.00 -2.11
CA ALA A 95 -7.93 -8.12 -1.79
C ALA A 95 -8.40 -8.91 -0.56
N LEU A 96 -9.27 -8.34 0.28
CA LEU A 96 -9.75 -8.94 1.53
C LEU A 96 -11.23 -9.36 1.47
N ASP A 97 -11.95 -8.97 0.41
CA ASP A 97 -13.31 -9.43 0.08
C ASP A 97 -13.31 -10.88 -0.47
#